data_AF-A0A644W0Z0-F1
#
_entry.id   AF-A0A644W0Z0-F1
#
_cell.length_a   1.000
_cell.length_b   1.000
_cell.length_c   1.000
_cell.angle_alpha   90.00
_cell.angle_beta   90.00
_cell.angle_gamma   90.00
#
_symmetry.space_group_name_H-M   'P 1'
#
loop_
_entity.id
_entity.type
_entity.pdbx_description
1 polymer ?
#
loop_
_entity_poly.entity_id
_entity_poly.type
_entity_poly.pdbx_seq_one_letter_code
_entity_poly.pdbx_strand_id
1 'polypeptide(L)'
;MSEMIEKTEESALEVMPSFDFLLEQETEQQTQIAAHRAWLKSIKHERPLPKHHHKVAVYIRYFNQTKHENYLAYHKKQFLDTIGLCPNWEFVGFYIDEGGTAPNMENAKEWTRLLEDCFDGKVDLIITQKVSNVSKKPSEISFCARILAAHGVGIYFISEDMFTLATYYQEDLKDPFFYPSPDWQLLPDDDLDVRGMLHE
;
A
#
# COMPACT_ATOMS: atom_id res chain seq x y z
N MET A 1 37.32 -84.94 1.40
CA MET A 1 38.11 -83.94 2.15
C MET A 1 38.78 -83.05 1.12
N SER A 2 38.54 -81.75 1.25
CA SER A 2 39.06 -80.63 0.46
C SER A 2 38.34 -80.23 -0.83
N GLU A 3 38.18 -78.91 -0.91
CA GLU A 3 37.82 -78.04 -2.03
C GLU A 3 36.34 -77.91 -2.38
N MET A 4 35.68 -76.94 -1.73
CA MET A 4 34.93 -75.96 -2.50
C MET A 4 35.27 -74.55 -1.99
N ILE A 5 35.97 -73.85 -2.88
CA ILE A 5 36.47 -72.49 -2.82
C ILE A 5 35.29 -71.51 -2.78
N GLU A 6 35.39 -70.52 -1.89
CA GLU A 6 34.67 -69.26 -1.93
C GLU A 6 34.66 -68.68 -3.35
N LYS A 7 33.47 -68.40 -3.88
CA LYS A 7 33.31 -67.27 -4.80
C LYS A 7 32.33 -66.29 -4.19
N THR A 8 32.95 -65.29 -3.59
CA THR A 8 32.45 -63.98 -3.20
C THR A 8 31.59 -63.39 -4.31
N GLU A 9 30.31 -63.19 -4.04
CA GLU A 9 29.52 -62.17 -4.74
C GLU A 9 29.55 -60.92 -3.86
N GLU A 10 30.51 -60.03 -4.15
CA GLU A 10 30.43 -58.64 -3.73
C GLU A 10 29.21 -58.01 -4.41
N SER A 11 28.10 -57.99 -3.68
CA SER A 11 26.96 -57.13 -3.99
C SER A 11 27.44 -55.68 -3.92
N ALA A 12 27.75 -55.11 -5.09
CA ALA A 12 27.90 -53.68 -5.27
C ALA A 12 26.55 -53.03 -4.99
N LEU A 13 26.33 -52.64 -3.73
CA LEU A 13 25.24 -51.76 -3.34
C LEU A 13 25.46 -50.43 -4.06
N GLU A 14 24.76 -50.24 -5.17
CA GLU A 14 24.66 -48.93 -5.83
C GLU A 14 24.07 -47.95 -4.82
N VAL A 15 24.91 -47.10 -4.24
CA VAL A 15 24.48 -46.00 -3.37
C VAL A 15 23.68 -45.05 -4.24
N MET A 16 22.36 -45.06 -4.06
CA MET A 16 21.51 -44.07 -4.73
C MET A 16 21.95 -42.67 -4.29
N PRO A 17 22.08 -41.70 -5.21
CA PRO A 17 22.39 -40.33 -4.85
C PRO A 17 21.29 -39.80 -3.93
N SER A 18 21.68 -39.34 -2.73
CA SER A 18 20.74 -38.71 -1.81
C SER A 18 20.35 -37.33 -2.34
N PHE A 19 19.04 -37.06 -2.38
CA PHE A 19 18.47 -35.75 -2.69
C PHE A 19 18.26 -34.90 -1.43
N ASP A 20 18.89 -35.24 -0.30
CA ASP A 20 18.77 -34.49 0.97
C ASP A 20 19.08 -32.99 0.80
N PHE A 21 19.94 -32.63 -0.16
CA PHE A 21 20.24 -31.23 -0.49
C PHE A 21 19.00 -30.41 -0.93
N LEU A 22 17.97 -31.04 -1.53
CA LEU A 22 16.72 -30.38 -1.89
C LEU A 22 15.87 -30.08 -0.65
N LEU A 23 15.86 -31.00 0.32
CA LEU A 23 15.17 -30.81 1.59
C LEU A 23 15.88 -29.75 2.44
N GLU A 24 17.21 -29.73 2.45
CA GLU A 24 18.00 -28.69 3.10
C GLU A 24 17.69 -27.31 2.52
N GLN A 25 17.68 -27.16 1.19
CA GLN A 25 17.29 -25.89 0.53
C GLN A 25 15.86 -25.46 0.88
N GLU A 26 14.89 -26.38 0.93
CA GLU A 26 13.52 -26.08 1.34
C GLU A 26 13.44 -25.64 2.80
N THR A 27 14.19 -26.27 3.71
CA THR A 27 14.20 -25.90 5.14
C THR A 27 14.88 -24.55 5.38
N GLU A 28 15.96 -24.24 4.67
CA GLU A 28 16.60 -22.92 4.72
C GLU A 28 15.66 -21.83 4.21
N GLN A 29 14.99 -22.05 3.08
CA GLN A 29 14.03 -21.12 2.52
C GLN A 29 12.83 -20.91 3.45
N GLN A 30 12.29 -21.98 4.04
CA GLN A 30 11.20 -21.89 5.02
C GLN A 30 11.63 -21.13 6.27
N THR A 31 12.85 -21.35 6.75
CA THR A 31 13.42 -20.63 7.89
C THR A 31 13.58 -19.14 7.58
N GLN A 32 14.09 -18.80 6.40
CA GLN A 32 14.20 -17.41 5.93
C GLN A 32 12.83 -16.74 5.80
N ILE A 33 11.83 -17.43 5.24
CA ILE A 33 10.45 -16.94 5.15
C ILE A 33 9.85 -16.75 6.55
N ALA A 34 10.08 -17.67 7.49
CA ALA A 34 9.60 -17.56 8.85
C ALA A 34 10.25 -16.38 9.59
N ALA A 35 11.57 -16.20 9.46
CA ALA A 35 12.30 -15.06 10.00
C ALA A 35 11.82 -13.73 9.39
N HIS A 36 11.63 -13.68 8.07
CA HIS A 36 11.09 -12.51 7.38
C HIS A 36 9.68 -12.17 7.86
N ARG A 37 8.79 -13.17 8.02
CA ARG A 37 7.45 -12.97 8.61
C ARG A 37 7.51 -12.50 10.06
N ALA A 38 8.44 -13.00 10.86
CA ALA A 38 8.63 -12.57 12.25
C ALA A 38 9.11 -11.12 12.32
N TRP A 39 10.05 -10.74 11.44
CA TRP A 39 10.50 -9.35 11.29
C TRP A 39 9.37 -8.42 10.83
N LEU A 40 8.58 -8.81 9.82
CA LEU A 40 7.40 -8.03 9.40
C LEU A 40 6.42 -7.79 10.56
N LYS A 41 6.24 -8.79 11.45
CA LYS A 41 5.40 -8.64 12.66
C LYS A 41 6.00 -7.73 13.73
N SER A 42 7.32 -7.56 13.76
CA SER A 42 7.98 -6.67 14.73
C SER A 42 7.94 -5.20 14.31
N ILE A 43 7.58 -4.91 13.05
CA ILE A 43 7.40 -3.54 12.58
C ILE A 43 6.24 -2.92 13.37
N LYS A 44 6.46 -1.72 13.91
CA LYS A 44 5.43 -0.98 14.62
C LYS A 44 4.40 -0.49 13.61
N HIS A 45 3.14 -0.84 13.80
CA HIS A 45 2.02 -0.33 13.01
C HIS A 45 1.24 0.65 13.87
N GLU A 46 1.11 1.89 13.41
CA GLU A 46 0.23 2.87 14.04
C GLU A 46 -1.01 3.08 13.18
N ARG A 47 -2.13 3.34 13.83
CA ARG A 47 -3.43 3.57 13.20
C ARG A 47 -4.02 4.88 13.72
N PRO A 48 -4.92 5.53 12.96
CA PRO A 48 -5.68 6.66 13.47
C PRO A 48 -6.38 6.27 14.78
N LEU A 49 -6.12 7.02 15.86
CA LEU A 49 -6.66 6.68 17.18
C LEU A 49 -8.12 7.14 17.29
N PRO A 50 -9.06 6.25 17.68
CA PRO A 50 -10.47 6.63 17.86
C PRO A 50 -10.72 7.71 18.93
N LYS A 51 -9.72 7.94 19.79
CA LYS A 51 -9.76 8.98 20.84
C LYS A 51 -9.48 10.39 20.31
N HIS A 52 -8.79 10.50 19.18
CA HIS A 52 -8.52 11.80 18.56
C HIS A 52 -9.70 12.22 17.69
N HIS A 53 -9.92 13.53 17.64
CA HIS A 53 -10.91 14.08 16.74
C HIS A 53 -10.38 14.06 15.31
N HIS A 54 -11.20 13.55 14.38
CA HIS A 54 -10.87 13.45 12.97
C HIS A 54 -12.09 13.78 12.11
N LYS A 55 -11.91 14.61 11.08
CA LYS A 55 -12.84 14.81 9.98
C LYS A 55 -12.48 13.83 8.85
N VAL A 56 -13.26 12.77 8.78
CA VAL A 56 -12.97 11.57 8.01
C VAL A 56 -13.68 11.60 6.66
N ALA A 57 -12.90 11.51 5.58
CA ALA A 57 -13.40 11.21 4.25
C ALA A 57 -13.02 9.80 3.84
N VAL A 58 -13.90 9.13 3.09
CA VAL A 58 -13.63 7.80 2.56
C VAL A 58 -13.50 7.87 1.04
N TYR A 59 -12.35 7.46 0.52
CA TYR A 59 -12.12 7.33 -0.90
C TYR A 59 -12.31 5.89 -1.37
N ILE A 60 -13.25 5.69 -2.28
CA ILE A 60 -13.57 4.39 -2.87
C ILE A 60 -13.31 4.46 -4.37
N ARG A 61 -12.38 3.63 -4.84
CA ARG A 61 -12.33 3.29 -6.27
C ARG A 61 -13.01 1.96 -6.46
N TYR A 62 -14.04 1.89 -7.31
CA TYR A 62 -14.82 0.67 -7.48
C TYR A 62 -14.90 0.26 -8.94
N PHE A 63 -14.97 -1.05 -9.16
CA PHE A 63 -15.23 -1.66 -10.45
C PHE A 63 -16.20 -2.81 -10.25
N ASN A 64 -17.44 -2.61 -10.71
CA ASN A 64 -18.48 -3.61 -10.57
C ASN A 64 -18.37 -4.69 -11.66
N GLN A 65 -17.36 -5.55 -11.54
CA GLN A 65 -17.11 -6.63 -12.52
C GLN A 65 -18.28 -7.61 -12.64
N THR A 66 -18.99 -7.84 -11.54
CA THR A 66 -20.08 -8.82 -11.42
C THR A 66 -21.47 -8.22 -11.68
N LYS A 67 -21.58 -6.91 -11.95
CA LYS A 67 -22.83 -6.16 -12.13
C LYS A 67 -23.84 -6.36 -10.99
N HIS A 68 -23.38 -6.57 -9.76
CA HIS A 68 -24.27 -6.63 -8.61
C HIS A 68 -24.78 -5.22 -8.27
N GLU A 69 -26.10 -5.04 -8.27
CA GLU A 69 -26.74 -3.72 -8.07
C GLU A 69 -26.38 -3.08 -6.72
N ASN A 70 -26.14 -3.90 -5.68
CA ASN A 70 -25.92 -3.42 -4.31
C ASN A 70 -24.44 -3.37 -3.89
N TYR A 71 -23.49 -3.63 -4.79
CA TYR A 71 -22.07 -3.74 -4.45
C TYR A 71 -21.54 -2.46 -3.77
N LEU A 72 -21.72 -1.30 -4.40
CA LEU A 72 -21.26 -0.02 -3.85
C LEU A 72 -21.97 0.34 -2.54
N ALA A 73 -23.28 0.07 -2.44
CA ALA A 73 -24.07 0.33 -1.24
C ALA A 73 -23.57 -0.49 -0.05
N TYR A 74 -23.21 -1.75 -0.27
CA TYR A 74 -22.61 -2.62 0.74
C TYR A 74 -21.28 -2.06 1.25
N HIS A 75 -20.39 -1.66 0.33
CA HIS A 75 -19.10 -1.05 0.71
C HIS A 75 -19.28 0.24 1.52
N LYS A 76 -20.17 1.14 1.08
CA LYS A 76 -20.50 2.37 1.83
C LYS A 76 -20.98 2.05 3.24
N LYS A 77 -21.91 1.10 3.37
CA LYS A 77 -22.44 0.68 4.66
C LYS A 77 -21.33 0.17 5.58
N GLN A 78 -20.45 -0.69 5.08
CA GLN A 78 -19.34 -1.23 5.88
C GLN A 78 -18.43 -0.13 6.44
N PHE A 79 -18.11 0.90 5.64
CA PHE A 79 -17.33 2.04 6.10
C PHE A 79 -18.09 2.87 7.14
N LEU A 80 -19.36 3.19 6.91
CA LEU A 80 -20.19 3.94 7.85
C LEU A 80 -20.33 3.21 9.20
N ASP A 81 -20.61 1.91 9.17
CA ASP A 81 -20.75 1.09 10.37
C ASP A 81 -19.43 1.11 11.18
N THR A 82 -18.27 1.07 10.51
CA THR A 82 -16.96 1.10 11.16
C THR A 82 -16.63 2.47 11.74
N ILE A 83 -16.87 3.54 10.98
CA ILE A 83 -16.63 4.92 11.42
C ILE A 83 -17.56 5.28 12.58
N GLY A 84 -18.80 4.79 12.57
CA GLY A 84 -19.78 4.99 13.65
C GLY A 84 -19.37 4.38 15.00
N LEU A 85 -18.40 3.47 15.03
CA LEU A 85 -17.81 2.96 16.27
C LEU A 85 -16.80 3.94 16.89
N CYS A 86 -16.40 5.00 16.18
CA CYS A 86 -15.43 6.00 16.60
C CYS A 86 -16.15 7.33 16.91
N PRO A 87 -16.55 7.60 18.17
CA PRO A 87 -17.42 8.73 18.49
C PRO A 87 -16.79 10.11 18.27
N ASN A 88 -15.45 10.19 18.21
CA ASN A 88 -14.74 11.44 17.93
C ASN A 88 -14.50 11.68 16.43
N TRP A 89 -14.91 10.74 15.57
CA TRP A 89 -14.74 10.85 14.13
C TRP A 89 -15.99 11.47 13.51
N GLU A 90 -15.81 12.58 12.82
CA GLU A 90 -16.83 13.26 12.05
C GLU A 90 -16.76 12.77 10.60
N PHE A 91 -17.80 12.10 10.12
CA PHE A 91 -17.84 11.63 8.74
C PHE A 91 -18.19 12.79 7.78
N VAL A 92 -17.26 13.14 6.90
CA VAL A 92 -17.41 14.24 5.92
C VAL A 92 -18.14 13.74 4.67
N GLY A 93 -17.75 12.59 4.13
CA GLY A 93 -18.36 12.08 2.91
C GLY A 93 -17.58 10.97 2.20
N PHE A 94 -18.22 10.45 1.15
CA PHE A 94 -17.62 9.52 0.21
C PHE A 94 -17.15 10.24 -1.06
N TYR A 95 -15.97 9.86 -1.53
CA TYR A 95 -15.37 10.30 -2.80
C TYR A 95 -15.16 9.05 -3.64
N ILE A 96 -15.78 8.98 -4.82
CA ILE A 96 -15.97 7.70 -5.51
C ILE A 96 -15.61 7.80 -6.99
N ASP A 97 -14.51 7.17 -7.37
CA ASP A 97 -14.13 7.03 -8.77
C ASP A 97 -14.44 5.61 -9.29
N GLU A 98 -14.81 5.53 -10.57
CA GLU A 98 -15.01 4.26 -11.27
C GLU A 98 -13.72 3.81 -11.99
N GLY A 99 -13.37 2.53 -11.84
CA GLY A 99 -12.31 1.91 -12.62
C GLY A 99 -11.71 0.66 -12.00
N GLY A 100 -11.43 -0.35 -12.84
CA GLY A 100 -10.87 -1.64 -12.42
C GLY A 100 -9.35 -1.70 -12.35
N THR A 101 -8.67 -0.75 -13.00
CA THR A 101 -7.21 -0.63 -13.00
C THR A 101 -6.76 0.49 -12.08
N ALA A 102 -5.55 0.33 -11.54
CA ALA A 102 -4.91 1.37 -10.75
C ALA A 102 -4.71 2.63 -11.61
N PRO A 103 -5.23 3.80 -11.19
CA PRO A 103 -5.20 5.00 -12.01
C PRO A 103 -3.82 5.69 -11.93
N ASN A 104 -3.60 6.70 -12.76
CA ASN A 104 -2.73 7.81 -12.36
C ASN A 104 -3.62 8.80 -11.60
N MET A 105 -3.08 9.51 -10.59
CA MET A 105 -3.88 10.47 -9.81
C MET A 105 -4.58 11.52 -10.68
N GLU A 106 -3.94 11.96 -11.77
CA GLU A 106 -4.47 12.93 -12.74
C GLU A 106 -5.82 12.54 -13.36
N ASN A 107 -6.15 11.25 -13.40
CA ASN A 107 -7.37 10.72 -14.01
C ASN A 107 -8.48 10.42 -12.99
N ALA A 108 -8.23 10.67 -11.70
CA ALA A 108 -9.16 10.41 -10.61
C ALA A 108 -9.79 11.73 -10.15
N LYS A 109 -11.00 12.00 -10.63
CA LYS A 109 -11.69 13.29 -10.42
C LYS A 109 -12.12 13.46 -8.96
N GLU A 110 -12.68 12.41 -8.38
CA GLU A 110 -13.12 12.45 -6.98
C GLU A 110 -11.93 12.43 -6.03
N TRP A 111 -10.82 11.77 -6.40
CA TRP A 111 -9.55 11.94 -5.68
C TRP A 111 -9.07 13.39 -5.68
N THR A 112 -9.10 14.06 -6.83
CA THR A 112 -8.69 15.48 -6.93
C THR A 112 -9.57 16.38 -6.07
N ARG A 113 -10.90 16.21 -6.14
CA ARG A 113 -11.86 16.93 -5.28
C ARG A 113 -11.60 16.69 -3.79
N LEU A 114 -11.22 15.46 -3.42
CA LEU A 114 -10.86 15.14 -2.03
C LEU A 114 -9.61 15.90 -1.59
N LEU A 115 -8.59 16.01 -2.44
CA LEU A 115 -7.37 16.78 -2.12
C LEU A 115 -7.70 18.26 -1.90
N GLU A 116 -8.56 18.85 -2.73
CA GLU A 116 -9.04 20.23 -2.54
C GLU A 116 -9.73 20.41 -1.19
N ASP A 117 -10.64 19.51 -0.83
CA ASP A 117 -11.32 19.54 0.48
C ASP A 117 -10.35 19.33 1.66
N CYS A 118 -9.24 18.61 1.45
CA CYS A 118 -8.16 18.50 2.43
C CYS A 118 -7.40 19.82 2.59
N PHE A 119 -7.07 20.50 1.48
CA PHE A 119 -6.39 21.80 1.52
C PHE A 119 -7.25 22.92 2.08
N ASP A 120 -8.57 22.85 1.88
CA ASP A 120 -9.56 23.73 2.53
C ASP A 120 -9.73 23.44 4.04
N GLY A 121 -9.05 22.41 4.56
CA GLY A 121 -9.16 21.99 5.95
C GLY A 121 -10.50 21.37 6.31
N LYS A 122 -11.29 20.89 5.33
CA LYS A 122 -12.56 20.19 5.58
C LYS A 122 -12.35 18.73 6.00
N VAL A 123 -11.23 18.13 5.58
CA VAL A 123 -10.86 16.73 5.86
C VAL A 123 -9.48 16.70 6.49
N ASP A 124 -9.29 15.88 7.52
CA ASP A 124 -7.99 15.63 8.16
C ASP A 124 -7.58 14.14 8.15
N LEU A 125 -8.50 13.25 7.80
CA LEU A 125 -8.22 11.81 7.67
C LEU A 125 -8.90 11.25 6.42
N ILE A 126 -8.09 10.73 5.49
CA ILE A 126 -8.54 9.96 4.34
C ILE A 126 -8.45 8.48 4.68
N ILE A 127 -9.54 7.74 4.50
CA ILE A 127 -9.56 6.28 4.58
C ILE A 127 -9.77 5.70 3.19
N THR A 128 -8.95 4.73 2.80
CA THR A 128 -9.16 3.95 1.58
C THR A 128 -8.78 2.49 1.76
N GLN A 129 -9.36 1.62 0.93
CA GLN A 129 -9.15 0.18 1.05
C GLN A 129 -7.71 -0.23 0.80
N LYS A 130 -7.05 0.31 -0.23
CA LYS A 130 -5.71 -0.11 -0.67
C LYS A 130 -4.98 0.98 -1.43
N VAL A 131 -3.65 0.94 -1.43
CA VAL A 131 -2.81 1.94 -2.12
C VAL A 131 -3.12 2.02 -3.62
N SER A 132 -3.36 0.86 -4.25
CA SER A 132 -3.67 0.77 -5.68
C SER A 132 -5.00 1.42 -6.11
N ASN A 133 -5.88 1.79 -5.16
CA ASN A 133 -7.06 2.60 -5.50
C ASN A 133 -6.68 4.03 -5.88
N VAL A 134 -5.57 4.53 -5.34
CA VAL A 134 -5.15 5.92 -5.44
C VAL A 134 -4.23 6.13 -6.64
N SER A 135 -3.17 5.31 -6.78
CA SER A 135 -2.28 5.39 -7.93
C SER A 135 -1.55 4.07 -8.19
N LYS A 136 -1.16 3.85 -9.45
CA LYS A 136 -0.22 2.79 -9.87
C LYS A 136 1.25 3.16 -9.67
N LYS A 137 1.58 4.45 -9.47
CA LYS A 137 2.95 4.93 -9.33
C LYS A 137 3.27 5.19 -7.85
N PRO A 138 4.23 4.47 -7.25
CA PRO A 138 4.62 4.69 -5.86
C PRO A 138 5.13 6.11 -5.58
N SER A 139 5.77 6.76 -6.55
CA SER A 139 6.23 8.14 -6.45
C SER A 139 5.08 9.13 -6.25
N GLU A 140 3.95 8.95 -6.95
CA GLU A 140 2.75 9.77 -6.78
C GLU A 140 2.20 9.63 -5.36
N ILE A 141 2.12 8.40 -4.84
CA ILE A 141 1.66 8.13 -3.47
C ILE A 141 2.56 8.80 -2.43
N SER A 142 3.88 8.62 -2.55
CA SER A 142 4.85 9.20 -1.62
C SER A 142 4.77 10.73 -1.62
N PHE A 143 4.73 11.33 -2.81
CA PHE A 143 4.60 12.76 -2.98
C PHE A 143 3.32 13.32 -2.36
N CYS A 144 2.18 12.71 -2.67
CA CYS A 144 0.88 13.11 -2.15
C CYS A 144 0.80 12.95 -0.62
N ALA A 145 1.28 11.82 -0.09
CA ALA A 145 1.31 11.58 1.34
C ALA A 145 2.13 12.63 2.10
N ARG A 146 3.28 13.06 1.55
CA ARG A 146 4.11 14.13 2.13
C ARG A 146 3.42 15.49 2.12
N ILE A 147 2.77 15.85 1.01
CA ILE A 147 2.03 17.11 0.94
C ILE A 147 0.89 17.12 1.96
N LEU A 148 0.02 16.11 1.94
CA LEU A 148 -1.12 16.04 2.84
C LEU A 148 -0.68 16.09 4.30
N ALA A 149 0.40 15.38 4.61
CA ALA A 149 0.98 15.40 5.93
C ALA A 149 1.45 16.78 6.40
N ALA A 150 2.09 17.57 5.53
CA ALA A 150 2.50 18.92 5.86
C ALA A 150 1.29 19.83 6.16
N HIS A 151 0.12 19.50 5.62
CA HIS A 151 -1.17 20.12 5.94
C HIS A 151 -1.91 19.46 7.12
N GLY A 152 -1.28 18.51 7.82
CA GLY A 152 -1.87 17.80 8.96
C GLY A 152 -2.92 16.76 8.58
N VAL A 153 -2.95 16.34 7.31
CA VAL A 153 -3.90 15.36 6.77
C VAL A 153 -3.24 13.99 6.63
N GLY A 154 -3.85 12.97 7.23
CA GLY A 154 -3.36 11.59 7.17
C GLY A 154 -4.13 10.73 6.17
N ILE A 155 -3.47 9.76 5.57
CA ILE A 155 -4.09 8.70 4.78
C ILE A 155 -3.91 7.37 5.52
N TYR A 156 -5.01 6.63 5.69
CA TYR A 156 -4.99 5.27 6.18
C TYR A 156 -5.40 4.27 5.08
N PHE A 157 -4.46 3.38 4.76
CA PHE A 157 -4.64 2.30 3.80
C PHE A 157 -4.93 0.99 4.55
N ILE A 158 -6.14 0.47 4.43
CA ILE A 158 -6.62 -0.66 5.23
C ILE A 158 -5.87 -1.95 4.89
N SER A 159 -5.72 -2.27 3.60
CA SER A 159 -5.09 -3.51 3.14
C SER A 159 -3.61 -3.58 3.49
N GLU A 160 -2.92 -2.44 3.44
CA GLU A 160 -1.50 -2.32 3.78
C GLU A 160 -1.24 -2.03 5.27
N ASP A 161 -2.30 -1.83 6.08
CA ASP A 161 -2.23 -1.40 7.48
C ASP A 161 -1.27 -0.21 7.69
N MET A 162 -1.34 0.76 6.78
CA MET A 162 -0.39 1.87 6.69
C MET A 162 -1.07 3.19 6.95
N PHE A 163 -0.60 3.92 7.97
CA PHE A 163 -1.04 5.27 8.30
C PHE A 163 0.08 6.29 8.06
N THR A 164 -0.15 7.25 7.16
CA THR A 164 0.93 8.17 6.70
C THR A 164 1.38 9.18 7.75
N LEU A 165 0.57 9.45 8.79
CA LEU A 165 0.94 10.32 9.92
C LEU A 165 1.41 9.54 11.15
N ALA A 166 1.74 8.26 11.00
CA ALA A 166 2.33 7.49 12.08
C ALA A 166 3.58 8.19 12.65
N THR A 167 3.79 8.08 13.96
CA THR A 167 4.82 8.80 14.71
C THR A 167 6.22 8.51 14.17
N TYR A 168 6.47 7.29 13.69
CA TYR A 168 7.75 6.91 13.11
C TYR A 168 8.04 7.51 11.72
N TYR A 169 7.09 8.23 11.12
CA TYR A 169 7.31 9.05 9.92
C TYR A 169 7.59 10.53 10.26
N GLN A 170 7.44 10.98 11.52
CA GLN A 170 7.43 12.41 11.86
C GLN A 170 8.76 13.15 11.65
N GLU A 171 9.88 12.43 11.64
CA GLU A 171 11.18 13.01 11.28
C GLU A 171 11.25 13.34 9.78
N ASP A 172 10.67 12.50 8.91
CA ASP A 172 10.65 12.66 7.45
C ASP A 172 9.54 13.63 6.96
N LEU A 173 8.45 13.76 7.74
CA LEU A 173 7.29 14.58 7.40
C LEU A 173 7.59 16.08 7.37
N LYS A 174 8.66 16.53 8.03
CA LYS A 174 9.10 17.93 8.06
C LYS A 174 10.25 18.22 7.11
N ASP A 175 10.69 17.27 6.29
CA ASP A 175 11.75 17.49 5.32
C ASP A 175 11.26 18.46 4.23
N PRO A 176 11.72 19.72 4.25
CA PRO A 176 11.27 20.73 3.32
C PRO A 176 12.04 20.65 1.99
N PHE A 177 12.95 19.68 1.82
CA PHE A 177 13.78 19.53 0.62
C PHE A 177 12.97 19.46 -0.67
N PHE A 178 11.71 19.00 -0.59
CA PHE A 178 10.83 18.97 -1.76
C PHE A 178 10.21 20.34 -2.10
N TYR A 179 10.06 21.25 -1.13
CA TYR A 179 9.49 22.56 -1.44
C TYR A 179 10.42 23.33 -2.37
N PRO A 180 9.86 24.03 -3.37
CA PRO A 180 10.65 24.94 -4.19
C PRO A 180 11.40 25.91 -3.29
N SER A 181 12.72 26.02 -3.49
CA SER A 181 13.52 27.03 -2.81
C SER A 181 13.00 28.43 -3.15
N PRO A 182 13.27 29.47 -2.34
CA PRO A 182 12.85 30.84 -2.68
C PRO A 182 13.32 31.33 -4.06
N ASP A 183 14.35 30.68 -4.58
CA ASP A 183 15.01 30.84 -5.89
C ASP A 183 14.44 29.92 -6.99
N TRP A 184 13.44 29.08 -6.68
CA TRP A 184 12.76 28.24 -7.66
C TRP A 184 12.00 29.11 -8.66
N GLN A 185 12.47 29.11 -9.91
CA GLN A 185 11.82 29.82 -10.98
C GLN A 185 10.54 29.08 -11.38
N LEU A 186 9.40 29.75 -11.23
CA LEU A 186 8.14 29.31 -11.82
C LEU A 186 8.36 29.11 -13.32
N LEU A 187 7.87 27.99 -13.85
CA LEU A 187 7.81 27.80 -15.29
C LEU A 187 7.00 28.96 -15.89
N PRO A 188 7.45 29.58 -16.98
CA PRO A 188 6.70 30.62 -17.65
C PRO A 188 5.30 30.10 -17.99
N ASP A 189 4.27 30.94 -17.80
CA ASP A 189 2.86 30.62 -18.12
C ASP A 189 2.60 30.47 -19.63
N ASP A 190 3.63 30.33 -20.47
CA ASP A 190 3.49 30.16 -21.91
C ASP A 190 2.94 28.75 -22.22
N ASP A 191 1.62 28.70 -22.23
CA ASP A 191 0.84 27.85 -23.12
C ASP A 191 1.49 27.87 -24.51
N LEU A 192 1.85 26.69 -25.01
CA LEU A 192 2.18 26.27 -26.38
C LEU A 192 3.53 25.51 -26.44
N ASP A 193 3.45 24.23 -26.86
CA ASP A 193 4.53 23.35 -27.35
C ASP A 193 5.20 22.27 -26.46
N VAL A 194 4.76 21.98 -25.23
CA VAL A 194 5.33 20.81 -24.47
C VAL A 194 4.47 19.54 -24.51
N ARG A 195 3.50 19.42 -25.43
CA ARG A 195 2.72 18.16 -25.62
C ARG A 195 3.51 16.99 -26.23
N GLY A 196 4.78 17.18 -26.60
CA GLY A 196 5.56 16.19 -27.34
C GLY A 196 6.59 15.38 -26.56
N MET A 197 6.94 15.73 -25.31
CA MET A 197 8.18 15.21 -24.70
C MET A 197 8.01 14.08 -23.67
N LEU A 198 6.82 13.51 -23.51
CA LEU A 198 6.59 12.42 -22.54
C LEU A 198 6.51 11.00 -23.16
N HIS A 199 6.99 10.83 -24.39
CA HIS A 199 7.21 9.51 -24.98
C HIS A 199 8.51 9.47 -25.79
N GLU A 200 9.62 9.21 -25.08
CA GLU A 200 10.71 8.36 -25.57
C GLU A 200 11.02 7.30 -24.51
#